data_AF-A0A1Q3QLE9-F1
#
_entry.id   AF-A0A1Q3QLE9-F1
#
_cell.length_a   1.000
_cell.length_b   1.000
_cell.length_c   1.000
_cell.angle_alpha   90.00
_cell.angle_beta   90.00
_cell.angle_gamma   90.00
#
_symmetry.space_group_name_H-M   'P 1'
#
loop_
_entity.id
_entity.type
_entity.pdbx_description
1 polymer ?
#
loop_
_entity_poly.entity_id
_entity_poly.type
_entity_poly.pdbx_seq_one_letter_code
_entity_poly.pdbx_strand_id
1 'polypeptide(L)'
;MMKRRGKVLRDTSAGPGLLIAEGQQYPFPLEGVWQSETPPRPGLVVDVDLNEDGIVKSVTAVSESQIAKEQAEQALAAARAKGGALASTAVARFGMPTLVATGLLIIGWFFLSTISINTGFLGKMDFTFWRVLSFVNAKNAFEALGTLKDGGSAGLYGLLAVITLVGPFLSTFWKDRRAVLGGLLPLLFMLLVALLVRSAISSATAGAPTEMMDAARSEIMKQVSIGMGAYVSLLAAIYLAFISVKKFLVAKATS
;
A
#
# COMPACT_ATOMS: atom_id res chain seq x y z
N MET A 1 -33.32 30.01 -5.23
CA MET A 1 -33.73 28.59 -5.39
C MET A 1 -32.92 27.75 -4.42
N MET A 2 -33.58 27.02 -3.51
CA MET A 2 -32.91 26.22 -2.48
C MET A 2 -33.22 24.74 -2.69
N LYS A 3 -32.20 23.96 -3.06
CA LYS A 3 -32.31 22.51 -3.26
C LYS A 3 -31.96 21.77 -1.98
N ARG A 4 -32.82 20.86 -1.52
CA ARG A 4 -32.68 20.12 -0.26
C ARG A 4 -32.97 18.64 -0.46
N ARG A 5 -32.27 17.79 0.30
CA ARG A 5 -32.53 16.35 0.32
C ARG A 5 -33.64 16.05 1.34
N GLY A 6 -34.66 15.35 0.88
CA GLY A 6 -35.83 15.00 1.68
C GLY A 6 -36.25 13.55 1.49
N LYS A 7 -37.31 13.19 2.20
CA LYS A 7 -37.93 11.85 2.14
C LYS A 7 -39.44 12.00 2.07
N VAL A 8 -40.08 11.22 1.22
CA VAL A 8 -41.54 11.16 1.15
C VAL A 8 -42.05 10.43 2.40
N LEU A 9 -42.91 11.08 3.17
CA LEU A 9 -43.59 10.51 4.34
C LEU A 9 -44.95 9.93 3.97
N ARG A 10 -45.66 10.57 3.05
CA ARG A 10 -46.98 10.16 2.58
C ARG A 10 -47.10 10.39 1.07
N ASP A 11 -47.69 9.43 0.37
CA ASP A 11 -48.01 9.56 -1.05
C ASP A 11 -49.20 10.51 -1.30
N THR A 12 -49.55 10.68 -2.57
CA THR A 12 -50.62 11.59 -3.03
C THR A 12 -51.97 10.87 -3.25
N SER A 13 -52.16 9.68 -2.68
CA SER A 13 -53.35 8.85 -2.95
C SER A 13 -54.63 9.36 -2.26
N ALA A 14 -54.48 10.06 -1.13
CA ALA A 14 -55.59 10.58 -0.31
C ALA A 14 -55.51 12.10 -0.08
N GLY A 15 -54.93 12.85 -1.03
CA GLY A 15 -54.72 14.29 -0.96
C GLY A 15 -53.29 14.71 -1.30
N PRO A 16 -52.87 15.94 -0.94
CA PRO A 16 -51.50 16.39 -1.15
C PRO A 16 -50.49 15.45 -0.46
N GLY A 17 -49.45 15.09 -1.21
CA GLY A 17 -48.33 14.30 -0.70
C GLY A 17 -47.59 15.08 0.37
N LEU A 18 -46.86 14.37 1.22
CA LEU A 18 -46.13 14.99 2.32
C LEU A 18 -44.69 14.50 2.31
N LEU A 19 -43.75 15.44 2.26
CA LEU A 19 -42.32 15.16 2.32
C LEU A 19 -41.70 15.85 3.54
N ILE A 20 -40.59 15.32 4.03
CA ILE A 20 -39.79 15.94 5.08
C ILE A 20 -38.42 16.29 4.52
N ALA A 21 -37.98 17.52 4.71
CA ALA A 21 -36.64 17.98 4.38
C ALA A 21 -36.11 18.78 5.59
N GLU A 22 -34.89 18.49 6.03
CA GLU A 22 -34.24 19.18 7.16
C GLU A 22 -35.09 19.25 8.45
N GLY A 23 -35.94 18.24 8.69
CA GLY A 23 -36.79 18.16 9.87
C GLY A 23 -38.12 18.92 9.77
N GLN A 24 -38.37 19.64 8.68
CA GLN A 24 -39.63 20.33 8.42
C GLN A 24 -40.46 19.57 7.37
N GLN A 25 -41.78 19.52 7.58
CA GLN A 25 -42.71 18.87 6.68
C GLN A 25 -43.24 19.86 5.63
N TYR A 26 -43.29 19.43 4.38
CA TYR A 26 -43.81 20.22 3.27
C TYR A 26 -44.89 19.42 2.52
N PRO A 27 -46.09 19.99 2.33
CA PRO A 27 -47.07 19.42 1.43
C PRO A 27 -46.65 19.66 -0.03
N PHE A 28 -46.87 18.70 -0.91
CA PHE A 28 -46.63 18.84 -2.34
C PHE A 28 -47.78 18.25 -3.18
N PRO A 29 -48.22 18.93 -4.24
CA PRO A 29 -49.12 18.34 -5.23
C PRO A 29 -48.34 17.42 -6.18
N LEU A 30 -49.02 16.45 -6.80
CA LEU A 30 -48.40 15.60 -7.82
C LEU A 30 -48.18 16.38 -9.13
N GLU A 31 -49.21 17.11 -9.56
CA GLU A 31 -49.22 17.84 -10.82
C GLU A 31 -48.31 19.08 -10.78
N GLY A 32 -47.48 19.24 -11.80
CA GLY A 32 -46.58 20.40 -11.95
C GLY A 32 -45.37 20.43 -11.03
N VAL A 33 -45.31 19.58 -9.99
CA VAL A 33 -44.24 19.57 -8.97
C VAL A 33 -43.44 18.26 -8.98
N TRP A 34 -44.08 17.11 -9.22
CA TRP A 34 -43.36 15.83 -9.30
C TRP A 34 -42.69 15.65 -10.67
N GLN A 35 -41.37 15.48 -10.70
CA GLN A 35 -40.57 15.40 -11.93
C GLN A 35 -39.83 14.07 -12.06
N SER A 36 -40.46 12.97 -11.64
CA SER A 36 -39.85 11.64 -11.72
C SER A 36 -40.82 10.60 -12.24
N GLU A 37 -40.30 9.67 -13.03
CA GLU A 37 -41.09 8.59 -13.63
C GLU A 37 -41.56 7.57 -12.59
N THR A 38 -40.85 7.48 -11.46
CA THR A 38 -41.26 6.67 -10.33
C THR A 38 -42.34 7.39 -9.52
N PRO A 39 -43.47 6.75 -9.18
CA PRO A 39 -44.50 7.38 -8.37
C PRO A 39 -43.99 7.62 -6.94
N PRO A 40 -44.44 8.69 -6.26
CA PRO A 40 -44.07 8.96 -4.88
C PRO A 40 -44.54 7.82 -3.97
N ARG A 41 -43.61 7.24 -3.20
CA ARG A 41 -43.90 6.22 -2.21
C ARG A 41 -43.31 6.62 -0.86
N PRO A 42 -43.98 6.32 0.27
CA PRO A 42 -43.39 6.50 1.58
C PRO A 42 -42.02 5.82 1.64
N GLY A 43 -41.00 6.53 2.09
CA GLY A 43 -39.64 5.99 2.12
C GLY A 43 -38.71 6.51 1.03
N LEU A 44 -39.26 7.01 -0.07
CA LEU A 44 -38.47 7.44 -1.23
C LEU A 44 -37.68 8.71 -0.93
N VAL A 45 -36.38 8.67 -1.22
CA VAL A 45 -35.48 9.82 -1.07
C VAL A 45 -35.65 10.72 -2.29
N VAL A 46 -35.82 12.01 -2.05
CA VAL A 46 -36.11 13.00 -3.09
C VAL A 46 -35.24 14.24 -2.92
N ASP A 47 -34.85 14.84 -4.03
CA ASP A 47 -34.38 16.22 -4.09
C ASP A 47 -35.58 17.15 -4.22
N VAL A 48 -35.65 18.16 -3.36
CA VAL A 48 -36.75 19.13 -3.27
C VAL A 48 -36.19 20.52 -3.55
N ASP A 49 -36.71 21.18 -4.58
CA ASP A 49 -36.41 22.59 -4.83
C ASP A 49 -37.52 23.47 -4.25
N LEU A 50 -37.12 24.39 -3.38
CA LEU A 50 -37.99 25.39 -2.76
C LEU A 50 -37.83 26.75 -3.45
N ASN A 51 -38.95 27.46 -3.57
CA ASN A 51 -39.01 28.87 -3.97
C ASN A 51 -38.58 29.80 -2.83
N GLU A 52 -38.46 31.09 -3.12
CA GLU A 52 -38.07 32.11 -2.14
C GLU A 52 -39.07 32.21 -0.97
N ASP A 53 -40.34 31.86 -1.20
CA ASP A 53 -41.40 31.79 -0.19
C ASP A 53 -41.44 30.45 0.58
N GLY A 54 -40.49 29.53 0.34
CA GLY A 54 -40.44 28.21 0.99
C GLY A 54 -41.46 27.19 0.47
N ILE A 55 -42.10 27.46 -0.67
CA ILE A 55 -43.04 26.54 -1.34
C ILE A 55 -42.28 25.58 -2.25
N VAL A 56 -42.69 24.31 -2.27
CA VAL A 56 -42.12 23.26 -3.13
C VAL A 56 -42.42 23.53 -4.60
N LYS A 57 -41.38 23.65 -5.43
CA LYS A 57 -41.47 23.88 -6.87
C LYS A 57 -41.19 22.63 -7.70
N SER A 58 -40.20 21.84 -7.31
CA SER A 58 -39.92 20.56 -7.95
C SER A 58 -39.49 19.51 -6.95
N VAL A 59 -39.91 18.27 -7.19
CA VAL A 59 -39.51 17.09 -6.43
C VAL A 59 -39.02 16.04 -7.41
N THR A 60 -37.78 15.60 -7.22
CA THR A 60 -37.14 14.58 -8.07
C THR A 60 -36.71 13.40 -7.20
N ALA A 61 -37.13 12.19 -7.55
CA ALA A 61 -36.70 10.96 -6.91
C ALA A 61 -35.21 10.73 -7.15
N VAL A 62 -34.48 10.45 -6.08
CA VAL A 62 -33.06 10.06 -6.13
C VAL A 62 -33.01 8.54 -6.13
N SER A 63 -32.35 7.95 -7.12
CA SER A 63 -32.19 6.49 -7.18
C SER A 63 -31.21 6.00 -6.11
N GLU A 64 -31.37 4.76 -5.65
CA GLU A 64 -30.41 4.14 -4.72
C GLU A 64 -28.98 4.11 -5.28
N SER A 65 -28.85 3.94 -6.61
CA SER A 65 -27.55 3.99 -7.29
C SER A 65 -26.88 5.37 -7.21
N GLN A 66 -27.67 6.46 -7.27
CA GLN A 66 -27.16 7.82 -7.08
C GLN A 66 -26.75 8.05 -5.61
N ILE A 67 -27.56 7.59 -4.65
CA ILE A 67 -27.24 7.68 -3.22
C ILE A 67 -25.94 6.92 -2.91
N ALA A 68 -25.81 5.69 -3.41
CA ALA A 68 -24.62 4.88 -3.23
C ALA A 68 -23.39 5.54 -3.86
N LYS A 69 -23.54 6.15 -5.04
CA LYS A 69 -22.47 6.91 -5.70
C LYS A 69 -22.06 8.14 -4.89
N GLU A 70 -23.01 8.95 -4.42
CA GLU A 70 -22.74 10.12 -3.57
C GLU A 70 -22.04 9.72 -2.27
N GLN A 71 -22.49 8.65 -1.62
CA GLN A 71 -21.85 8.11 -0.41
C GLN A 71 -20.44 7.59 -0.68
N ALA A 72 -20.23 6.88 -1.80
CA ALA A 72 -18.92 6.42 -2.20
C ALA A 72 -17.97 7.58 -2.51
N GLU A 73 -18.45 8.63 -3.18
CA GLU A 73 -17.68 9.84 -3.46
C GLU A 73 -17.32 10.60 -2.17
N GLN A 74 -18.25 10.73 -1.22
CA GLN A 74 -17.99 11.34 0.09
C GLN A 74 -17.00 10.52 0.91
N ALA A 75 -17.15 9.20 0.93
CA ALA A 75 -16.22 8.30 1.61
C ALA A 75 -14.82 8.38 0.99
N LEU A 76 -14.72 8.43 -0.34
CA LEU A 76 -13.45 8.59 -1.05
C LEU A 76 -12.81 9.96 -0.78
N ALA A 77 -13.60 11.03 -0.76
CA ALA A 77 -13.13 12.38 -0.43
C ALA A 77 -12.60 12.43 1.02
N ALA A 78 -13.34 11.87 1.97
CA ALA A 78 -12.92 11.77 3.37
C ALA A 78 -11.66 10.91 3.53
N ALA A 79 -11.56 9.80 2.80
CA ALA A 79 -10.37 8.94 2.79
C ALA A 79 -9.15 9.68 2.21
N ARG A 80 -9.31 10.45 1.12
CA ARG A 80 -8.25 11.29 0.55
C ARG A 80 -7.82 12.39 1.51
N ALA A 81 -8.75 13.07 2.15
CA ALA A 81 -8.45 14.12 3.12
C ALA A 81 -7.66 13.57 4.33
N LYS A 82 -8.12 12.46 4.92
CA LYS A 82 -7.40 11.79 6.01
C LYS A 82 -6.05 11.25 5.56
N GLY A 83 -5.97 10.62 4.38
CA GLY A 83 -4.72 10.12 3.80
C GLY A 83 -3.70 11.24 3.56
N GLY A 84 -4.15 12.38 3.04
CA GLY A 84 -3.32 13.57 2.84
C GLY A 84 -2.80 14.16 4.16
N ALA A 85 -3.65 14.24 5.19
CA ALA A 85 -3.25 14.72 6.51
C ALA A 85 -2.23 13.80 7.20
N LEU A 86 -2.39 12.48 7.07
CA LEU A 86 -1.42 11.50 7.57
C LEU A 86 -0.10 11.58 6.80
N ALA A 87 -0.15 11.69 5.47
CA ALA A 87 1.02 11.82 4.63
C ALA A 87 1.80 13.11 4.92
N SER A 88 1.13 14.24 5.07
CA SER A 88 1.78 15.52 5.40
C SER A 88 2.43 15.48 6.78
N THR A 89 1.75 14.87 7.77
CA THR A 89 2.32 14.66 9.12
C THR A 89 3.56 13.78 9.08
N ALA A 90 3.52 12.68 8.30
CA ALA A 90 4.66 11.81 8.12
C ALA A 90 5.83 12.54 7.44
N VAL A 91 5.56 13.32 6.39
CA VAL A 91 6.57 14.11 5.68
C VAL A 91 7.21 15.16 6.61
N ALA A 92 6.41 15.84 7.42
CA ALA A 92 6.91 16.81 8.40
C ALA A 92 7.80 16.15 9.46
N ARG A 93 7.45 14.94 9.91
CA ARG A 93 8.15 14.23 10.99
C ARG A 93 9.41 13.49 10.53
N PHE A 94 9.37 12.86 9.36
CA PHE A 94 10.42 11.95 8.90
C PHE A 94 11.19 12.47 7.68
N GLY A 95 10.64 13.47 6.99
CA GLY A 95 11.18 14.02 5.76
C GLY A 95 10.77 13.22 4.52
N MET A 96 10.41 13.93 3.45
CA MET A 96 10.07 13.36 2.14
C MET A 96 11.13 12.38 1.62
N PRO A 97 12.46 12.68 1.69
CA PRO A 97 13.46 11.79 1.10
C PRO A 97 13.54 10.42 1.78
N THR A 98 13.42 10.38 3.10
CA THR A 98 13.46 9.11 3.86
C THR A 98 12.21 8.29 3.58
N LEU A 99 11.03 8.91 3.49
CA LEU A 99 9.79 8.20 3.18
C LEU A 99 9.79 7.61 1.77
N VAL A 100 10.24 8.38 0.77
CA VAL A 100 10.33 7.89 -0.62
C VAL A 100 11.31 6.72 -0.71
N ALA A 101 12.49 6.84 -0.10
CA ALA A 101 13.47 5.77 -0.13
C ALA A 101 13.00 4.49 0.60
N THR A 102 12.35 4.63 1.77
CA THR A 102 11.74 3.49 2.46
C THR A 102 10.58 2.89 1.64
N GLY A 103 9.77 3.71 0.99
CA GLY A 103 8.71 3.25 0.10
C GLY A 103 9.26 2.45 -1.08
N LEU A 104 10.33 2.94 -1.71
CA LEU A 104 11.06 2.22 -2.76
C LEU A 104 11.67 0.91 -2.26
N LEU A 105 12.18 0.86 -1.02
CA LEU A 105 12.64 -0.39 -0.40
C LEU A 105 11.50 -1.39 -0.21
N ILE A 106 10.35 -0.96 0.32
CA ILE A 106 9.18 -1.83 0.51
C ILE A 106 8.72 -2.38 -0.84
N ILE A 107 8.60 -1.51 -1.84
CA ILE A 107 8.24 -1.89 -3.20
C ILE A 107 9.27 -2.88 -3.77
N GLY A 108 10.56 -2.58 -3.63
CA GLY A 108 11.66 -3.43 -4.09
C GLY A 108 11.73 -4.80 -3.41
N TRP A 109 11.46 -4.87 -2.11
CA TRP A 109 11.59 -6.10 -1.32
C TRP A 109 10.40 -7.05 -1.47
N PHE A 110 9.19 -6.50 -1.52
CA PHE A 110 7.97 -7.30 -1.47
C PHE A 110 7.33 -7.53 -2.84
N PHE A 111 7.48 -6.59 -3.78
CA PHE A 111 6.74 -6.62 -5.04
C PHE A 111 7.62 -6.84 -6.26
N LEU A 112 8.85 -6.32 -6.29
CA LEU A 112 9.74 -6.51 -7.43
C LEU A 112 10.58 -7.79 -7.32
N SER A 113 10.90 -8.37 -8.46
CA SER A 113 11.83 -9.50 -8.55
C SER A 113 13.23 -9.05 -8.16
N THR A 114 13.84 -9.76 -7.22
CA THR A 114 15.25 -9.63 -6.84
C THR A 114 16.11 -10.59 -7.65
N ILE A 115 15.63 -11.81 -7.83
CA ILE A 115 16.27 -12.85 -8.64
C ILE A 115 15.27 -13.30 -9.69
N SER A 116 15.71 -13.35 -10.94
CA SER A 116 14.91 -13.78 -12.07
C SER A 116 15.65 -14.91 -12.77
N ILE A 117 15.10 -16.13 -12.74
CA ILE A 117 15.71 -17.32 -13.34
C ILE A 117 15.00 -17.62 -14.65
N ASN A 118 15.74 -17.67 -15.76
CA ASN A 118 15.19 -18.07 -17.05
C ASN A 118 15.43 -19.56 -17.28
N THR A 119 14.51 -20.39 -16.82
CA THR A 119 14.51 -21.82 -17.11
C THR A 119 13.86 -22.04 -18.47
N GLY A 120 14.66 -22.05 -19.55
CA GLY A 120 14.18 -21.91 -20.94
C GLY A 120 12.88 -22.63 -21.32
N PHE A 121 12.62 -23.85 -20.83
CA PHE A 121 11.40 -24.61 -21.11
C PHE A 121 10.19 -24.26 -20.21
N LEU A 122 10.43 -23.78 -18.98
CA LEU A 122 9.42 -23.48 -17.95
C LEU A 122 9.11 -21.97 -17.83
N GLY A 123 9.77 -21.15 -18.63
CA GLY A 123 9.63 -19.70 -18.60
C GLY A 123 10.47 -19.01 -17.50
N LYS A 124 10.21 -17.72 -17.31
CA LYS A 124 10.93 -16.88 -16.35
C LYS A 124 10.27 -17.01 -14.96
N MET A 125 11.05 -17.41 -13.97
CA MET A 125 10.63 -17.44 -12.56
C MET A 125 11.18 -16.24 -11.82
N ASP A 126 10.29 -15.45 -11.23
CA ASP A 126 10.63 -14.23 -10.49
C ASP A 126 10.51 -14.45 -8.98
N PHE A 127 11.59 -14.16 -8.27
CA PHE A 127 11.69 -14.27 -6.82
C PHE A 127 11.90 -12.90 -6.21
N THR A 128 10.97 -12.47 -5.35
CA THR A 128 11.10 -11.24 -4.56
C THR A 128 12.14 -11.41 -3.46
N PHE A 129 12.62 -10.31 -2.88
CA PHE A 129 13.57 -10.37 -1.77
C PHE A 129 13.01 -11.18 -0.60
N TRP A 130 11.71 -11.06 -0.32
CA TRP A 130 11.03 -11.85 0.71
C TRP A 130 11.13 -13.36 0.45
N ARG A 131 11.01 -13.81 -0.80
CA ARG A 131 11.21 -15.22 -1.16
C ARG A 131 12.65 -15.65 -0.98
N VAL A 132 13.62 -14.77 -1.25
CA VAL A 132 15.04 -15.03 -0.96
C VAL A 132 15.28 -15.23 0.54
N LEU A 133 14.58 -14.50 1.41
CA LEU A 133 14.66 -14.72 2.86
C LEU A 133 14.15 -16.11 3.27
N SER A 134 13.06 -16.59 2.64
CA SER A 134 12.54 -17.94 2.90
C SER A 134 13.51 -19.04 2.48
N PHE A 135 14.23 -18.83 1.37
CA PHE A 135 15.28 -19.74 0.91
C PHE A 135 16.44 -19.81 1.91
N VAL A 136 16.89 -18.66 2.43
CA VAL A 136 17.97 -18.60 3.42
C VAL A 136 17.54 -19.18 4.78
N ASN A 137 16.25 -19.11 5.11
CA ASN A 137 15.70 -19.66 6.34
C ASN A 137 15.52 -21.20 6.29
N ALA A 138 15.61 -21.82 5.12
CA ALA A 138 15.46 -23.26 4.97
C ALA A 138 16.59 -24.03 5.68
N LYS A 139 16.27 -25.16 6.31
CA LYS A 139 17.24 -25.93 7.12
C LYS A 139 18.07 -26.90 6.30
N ASN A 140 17.61 -27.26 5.10
CA ASN A 140 18.30 -28.14 4.17
C ASN A 140 17.98 -27.80 2.70
N ALA A 141 18.76 -28.35 1.77
CA ALA A 141 18.62 -28.06 0.34
C ALA A 141 17.27 -28.48 -0.25
N PHE A 142 16.65 -29.54 0.29
CA PHE A 142 15.34 -30.03 -0.15
C PHE A 142 14.21 -29.05 0.22
N GLU A 143 14.20 -28.57 1.46
CA GLU A 143 13.30 -27.50 1.92
C GLU A 143 13.58 -26.19 1.17
N ALA A 144 14.84 -25.86 0.90
CA ALA A 144 15.21 -24.67 0.14
C ALA A 144 14.62 -24.68 -1.28
N LEU A 145 14.59 -25.85 -1.93
CA LEU A 145 13.97 -26.00 -3.26
C LEU A 145 12.43 -25.91 -3.19
N GLY A 146 11.81 -26.50 -2.15
CA GLY A 146 10.37 -26.42 -1.92
C GLY A 146 9.88 -25.01 -1.61
N THR A 147 10.61 -24.25 -0.78
CA THR A 147 10.27 -22.86 -0.42
C THR A 147 10.36 -21.89 -1.59
N LEU A 148 11.26 -22.15 -2.55
CA LEU A 148 11.29 -21.41 -3.81
C LEU A 148 10.03 -21.66 -4.64
N LYS A 149 9.50 -22.89 -4.69
CA LYS A 149 8.30 -23.23 -5.48
C LYS A 149 7.00 -22.73 -4.83
N ASP A 150 6.78 -23.08 -3.56
CA ASP A 150 5.47 -22.95 -2.91
C ASP A 150 5.36 -21.75 -1.96
N GLY A 151 6.47 -21.02 -1.74
CA GLY A 151 6.53 -19.88 -0.82
C GLY A 151 6.74 -20.34 0.62
N GLY A 152 7.95 -20.15 1.15
CA GLY A 152 8.30 -20.49 2.53
C GLY A 152 8.13 -19.34 3.52
N SER A 153 8.21 -19.65 4.81
CA SER A 153 8.34 -18.64 5.86
C SER A 153 9.74 -18.01 5.82
N ALA A 154 9.80 -16.68 5.81
CA ALA A 154 11.05 -15.93 5.97
C ALA A 154 11.65 -16.04 7.39
N GLY A 155 10.91 -16.63 8.35
CA GLY A 155 11.38 -16.91 9.70
C GLY A 155 11.95 -15.68 10.42
N LEU A 156 13.04 -15.88 11.16
CA LEU A 156 13.72 -14.82 11.88
C LEU A 156 14.24 -13.72 10.95
N TYR A 157 14.67 -14.06 9.74
CA TYR A 157 15.14 -13.09 8.76
C TYR A 157 14.01 -12.18 8.27
N GLY A 158 12.79 -12.68 8.16
CA GLY A 158 11.60 -11.86 7.90
C GLY A 158 11.36 -10.82 9.00
N LEU A 159 11.49 -11.23 10.27
CA LEU A 159 11.40 -10.29 11.40
C LEU A 159 12.51 -9.24 11.36
N LEU A 160 13.76 -9.67 11.11
CA LEU A 160 14.89 -8.74 10.97
C LEU A 160 14.70 -7.77 9.80
N ALA A 161 14.11 -8.22 8.68
CA ALA A 161 13.78 -7.36 7.55
C ALA A 161 12.80 -6.26 7.96
N VAL A 162 11.76 -6.60 8.72
CA VAL A 162 10.78 -5.61 9.23
C VAL A 162 11.43 -4.62 10.19
N ILE A 163 12.24 -5.09 11.15
CA ILE A 163 12.99 -4.22 12.07
C ILE A 163 13.91 -3.27 11.29
N THR A 164 14.53 -3.79 10.25
CA THR A 164 15.44 -3.05 9.38
C THR A 164 14.73 -1.91 8.63
N LEU A 165 13.48 -2.10 8.20
CA LEU A 165 12.67 -1.06 7.58
C LEU A 165 12.30 0.08 8.56
N VAL A 166 12.22 -0.21 9.85
CA VAL A 166 12.00 0.79 10.90
C VAL A 166 13.28 1.57 11.21
N GLY A 167 14.45 0.97 10.95
CA GLY A 167 15.78 1.53 11.19
C GLY A 167 15.97 3.01 10.82
N PRO A 168 15.66 3.44 9.57
CA PRO A 168 15.79 4.84 9.14
C PRO A 168 15.01 5.86 9.99
N PHE A 169 13.98 5.42 10.72
CA PHE A 169 13.13 6.29 11.53
C PHE A 169 13.56 6.37 13.01
N LEU A 170 14.51 5.53 13.45
CA LEU A 170 14.95 5.46 14.85
C LEU A 170 15.46 6.81 15.38
N SER A 171 16.14 7.58 14.53
CA SER A 171 16.66 8.91 14.87
C SER A 171 15.59 9.94 15.25
N THR A 172 14.34 9.73 14.86
CA THR A 172 13.22 10.62 15.21
C THR A 172 12.68 10.37 16.62
N PHE A 173 12.88 9.17 17.15
CA PHE A 173 12.41 8.79 18.48
C PHE A 173 13.52 8.86 19.53
N TRP A 174 14.76 8.61 19.13
CA TRP A 174 15.90 8.55 20.03
C TRP A 174 16.87 9.71 19.73
N LYS A 175 17.10 10.56 20.75
CA LYS A 175 18.01 11.72 20.65
C LYS A 175 19.49 11.32 20.60
N ASP A 176 19.82 10.05 20.81
CA ASP A 176 21.19 9.57 20.71
C ASP A 176 21.70 9.73 19.28
N ARG A 177 22.88 10.32 19.14
CA ARG A 177 23.58 10.50 17.86
C ARG A 177 23.76 9.19 17.09
N ARG A 178 23.85 8.05 17.77
CA ARG A 178 23.95 6.71 17.16
C ARG A 178 22.66 6.28 16.48
N ALA A 179 21.49 6.79 16.89
CA ALA A 179 20.21 6.46 16.28
C ALA A 179 20.11 6.93 14.80
N VAL A 180 20.92 7.92 14.43
CA VAL A 180 21.08 8.39 13.04
C VAL A 180 21.67 7.31 12.14
N LEU A 181 22.49 6.40 12.66
CA LEU A 181 23.05 5.27 11.91
C LEU A 181 22.00 4.20 11.58
N GLY A 182 20.78 4.29 12.12
CA GLY A 182 19.69 3.37 11.82
C GLY A 182 19.36 3.26 10.33
N GLY A 183 19.62 4.29 9.52
CA GLY A 183 19.43 4.21 8.07
C GLY A 183 20.51 3.44 7.31
N LEU A 184 21.57 2.95 7.98
CA LEU A 184 22.49 1.95 7.42
C LEU A 184 21.94 0.53 7.47
N LEU A 185 20.94 0.27 8.34
CA LEU A 185 20.42 -1.07 8.57
C LEU A 185 19.93 -1.75 7.29
N PRO A 186 19.16 -1.10 6.39
CA PRO A 186 18.72 -1.73 5.13
C PRO A 186 19.89 -2.23 4.27
N LEU A 187 20.96 -1.44 4.17
CA LEU A 187 22.12 -1.81 3.39
C LEU A 187 22.88 -2.98 4.03
N LEU A 188 23.12 -2.91 5.35
CA LEU A 188 23.79 -3.98 6.09
C LEU A 188 23.01 -5.29 6.05
N PHE A 189 21.68 -5.23 6.14
CA PHE A 189 20.83 -6.40 6.05
C PHE A 189 20.87 -7.02 4.66
N MET A 190 20.81 -6.21 3.60
CA MET A 190 20.95 -6.72 2.23
C MET A 190 22.32 -7.39 1.99
N LEU A 191 23.40 -6.82 2.54
CA LEU A 191 24.73 -7.44 2.48
C LEU A 191 24.78 -8.77 3.25
N LEU A 192 24.21 -8.80 4.46
CA LEU A 192 24.10 -10.02 5.26
C LEU A 192 23.32 -11.10 4.51
N VAL A 193 22.18 -10.77 3.93
CA VAL A 193 21.38 -11.72 3.13
C VAL A 193 22.16 -12.21 1.92
N ALA A 194 22.90 -11.35 1.21
CA ALA A 194 23.76 -11.77 0.10
C ALA A 194 24.84 -12.77 0.53
N LEU A 195 25.47 -12.54 1.69
CA LEU A 195 26.44 -13.48 2.28
C LEU A 195 25.78 -14.80 2.67
N LEU A 196 24.58 -14.75 3.26
CA LEU A 196 23.84 -15.93 3.66
C LEU A 196 23.37 -16.77 2.48
N VAL A 197 22.93 -16.13 1.38
CA VAL A 197 22.61 -16.82 0.12
C VAL A 197 23.86 -17.53 -0.41
N ARG A 198 25.01 -16.85 -0.42
CA ARG A 198 26.28 -17.47 -0.83
C ARG A 198 26.65 -18.67 0.04
N SER A 199 26.51 -18.55 1.36
CA SER A 199 26.79 -19.67 2.26
C SER A 199 25.81 -20.83 2.07
N ALA A 200 24.51 -20.54 1.91
CA ALA A 200 23.47 -21.55 1.68
C ALA A 200 23.70 -22.34 0.38
N ILE A 201 24.09 -21.65 -0.70
CA ILE A 201 24.50 -22.28 -1.95
C ILE A 201 25.74 -23.14 -1.71
N SER A 202 26.75 -22.63 -0.98
CA SER A 202 27.98 -23.37 -0.70
C SER A 202 27.78 -24.64 0.14
N SER A 203 26.86 -24.60 1.10
CA SER A 203 26.51 -25.76 1.94
C SER A 203 25.68 -26.78 1.18
N ALA A 204 24.75 -26.34 0.32
CA ALA A 204 23.95 -27.24 -0.51
C ALA A 204 24.80 -28.06 -1.49
N THR A 205 26.00 -27.56 -1.78
CA THR A 205 26.96 -28.14 -2.73
C THR A 205 28.09 -28.93 -2.06
N ALA A 206 28.27 -28.87 -0.75
CA ALA A 206 29.46 -29.44 -0.09
C ALA A 206 29.64 -30.97 -0.24
N GLY A 207 28.64 -31.70 -0.75
CA GLY A 207 28.69 -33.16 -0.95
C GLY A 207 28.74 -33.64 -2.40
N ALA A 208 28.81 -32.74 -3.40
CA ALA A 208 28.88 -33.13 -4.81
C ALA A 208 30.28 -32.88 -5.42
N PRO A 209 30.70 -33.66 -6.44
CA PRO A 209 32.00 -33.50 -7.08
C PRO A 209 32.19 -32.06 -7.58
N THR A 210 33.30 -31.41 -7.20
CA THR A 210 33.58 -29.99 -7.48
C THR A 210 33.44 -29.64 -8.96
N GLU A 211 33.93 -30.49 -9.86
CA GLU A 211 33.88 -30.24 -11.32
C GLU A 211 32.45 -30.26 -11.89
N MET A 212 31.66 -31.27 -11.53
CA MET A 212 30.26 -31.39 -11.97
C MET A 212 29.42 -30.23 -11.44
N MET A 213 29.78 -29.75 -10.25
CA MET A 213 29.06 -28.73 -9.54
C MET A 213 29.45 -27.31 -9.94
N ASP A 214 30.71 -27.06 -10.27
CA ASP A 214 31.15 -25.80 -10.84
C ASP A 214 30.58 -25.63 -12.26
N ALA A 215 30.49 -26.71 -13.04
CA ALA A 215 29.76 -26.73 -14.30
C ALA A 215 28.26 -26.39 -14.08
N ALA A 216 27.58 -27.09 -13.16
CA ALA A 216 26.18 -26.85 -12.84
C ALA A 216 25.92 -25.42 -12.30
N ARG A 217 26.79 -24.92 -11.42
CA ARG A 217 26.74 -23.55 -10.91
C ARG A 217 26.94 -22.53 -12.01
N SER A 218 27.91 -22.74 -12.90
CA SER A 218 28.16 -21.81 -14.01
C SER A 218 26.95 -21.73 -14.93
N GLU A 219 26.26 -22.84 -15.16
CA GLU A 219 25.06 -22.88 -16.00
C GLU A 219 23.85 -22.24 -15.31
N ILE A 220 23.65 -22.53 -14.02
CA ILE A 220 22.60 -21.88 -13.21
C ILE A 220 22.85 -20.37 -13.13
N MET A 221 24.10 -19.95 -12.89
CA MET A 221 24.45 -18.52 -12.78
C MET A 221 24.30 -17.77 -14.10
N LYS A 222 24.53 -18.44 -15.25
CA LYS A 222 24.24 -17.84 -16.58
C LYS A 222 22.75 -17.59 -16.79
N GLN A 223 21.88 -18.39 -16.18
CA GLN A 223 20.43 -18.28 -16.30
C GLN A 223 19.80 -17.42 -15.19
N VAL A 224 20.56 -17.07 -14.16
CA VAL A 224 20.18 -16.15 -13.08
C VAL A 224 20.47 -14.71 -13.51
N SER A 225 19.41 -13.92 -13.61
CA SER A 225 19.51 -12.47 -13.79
C SER A 225 19.10 -11.73 -12.52
N ILE A 226 19.78 -10.62 -12.25
CA ILE A 226 19.43 -9.72 -11.16
C ILE A 226 18.18 -8.94 -11.57
N GLY A 227 17.11 -9.07 -10.79
CA GLY A 227 15.84 -8.41 -11.06
C GLY A 227 15.84 -6.93 -10.66
N MET A 228 14.87 -6.18 -11.17
CA MET A 228 14.72 -4.74 -10.90
C MET A 228 14.59 -4.41 -9.40
N GLY A 229 14.02 -5.32 -8.61
CA GLY A 229 13.88 -5.18 -7.17
C GLY A 229 15.22 -5.09 -6.46
N ALA A 230 16.23 -5.84 -6.91
CA ALA A 230 17.56 -5.76 -6.34
C ALA A 230 18.20 -4.37 -6.58
N TYR A 231 18.10 -3.85 -7.81
CA TYR A 231 18.65 -2.54 -8.17
C TYR A 231 17.95 -1.39 -7.43
N VAL A 232 16.62 -1.36 -7.44
CA VAL A 232 15.82 -0.34 -6.75
C VAL A 232 16.10 -0.35 -5.26
N SER A 233 16.14 -1.54 -4.66
CA SER A 233 16.41 -1.69 -3.23
C SER A 233 17.83 -1.28 -2.86
N LEU A 234 18.82 -1.66 -3.67
CA LEU A 234 20.20 -1.30 -3.43
C LEU A 234 20.40 0.22 -3.51
N LEU A 235 19.85 0.87 -4.54
CA LEU A 235 19.91 2.33 -4.67
C LEU A 235 19.23 3.04 -3.49
N ALA A 236 18.04 2.59 -3.10
CA ALA A 236 17.32 3.15 -1.96
C ALA A 236 18.07 2.94 -0.63
N ALA A 237 18.67 1.76 -0.42
CA ALA A 237 19.48 1.46 0.75
C ALA A 237 20.77 2.29 0.80
N ILE A 238 21.48 2.44 -0.32
CA ILE A 238 22.68 3.30 -0.43
C ILE A 238 22.31 4.75 -0.13
N TYR A 239 21.18 5.23 -0.67
CA TYR A 239 20.72 6.59 -0.43
C TYR A 239 20.42 6.85 1.05
N LEU A 240 19.69 5.94 1.71
CA LEU A 240 19.42 6.02 3.15
C LEU A 240 20.69 5.97 3.98
N ALA A 241 21.63 5.09 3.63
CA ALA A 241 22.94 5.00 4.25
C ALA A 241 23.73 6.30 4.11
N PHE A 242 23.79 6.87 2.91
CA PHE A 242 24.48 8.12 2.63
C PHE A 242 23.92 9.29 3.44
N ILE A 243 22.60 9.47 3.47
CA ILE A 243 21.95 10.51 4.28
C ILE A 243 22.25 10.31 5.77
N SER A 244 22.20 9.08 6.24
CA SER A 244 22.43 8.73 7.65
C SER A 244 23.87 9.05 8.07
N VAL A 245 24.85 8.64 7.25
CA VAL A 245 26.26 8.95 7.48
C VAL A 245 26.49 10.47 7.45
N LYS A 246 25.92 11.18 6.45
CA LYS A 246 26.03 12.64 6.37
C LYS A 246 25.47 13.31 7.62
N LYS A 247 24.27 12.95 8.07
CA LYS A 247 23.65 13.48 9.29
C LYS A 247 24.50 13.17 10.54
N PHE A 248 25.07 11.97 10.62
CA PHE A 248 25.93 11.57 11.73
C PHE A 248 27.24 12.36 11.79
N LEU A 249 27.85 12.65 10.64
CA LEU A 249 29.07 13.46 10.53
C LEU A 249 28.80 14.92 10.89
N VAL A 250 27.67 15.48 10.45
CA VAL A 250 27.25 16.85 10.85
C VAL A 250 27.04 16.90 12.36
N ALA A 251 26.32 15.94 12.95
CA ALA A 251 26.14 15.84 14.39
C ALA A 251 27.46 15.61 15.15
N LYS A 252 28.51 15.12 14.48
CA LYS A 252 29.87 15.04 15.06
C LYS A 252 30.56 16.39 15.12
N ALA A 253 30.40 17.19 14.08
CA ALA A 253 31.10 18.46 13.93
C ALA A 253 30.53 19.56 14.83
N THR A 254 29.28 19.41 15.28
CA THR A 254 28.57 20.39 16.13
C THR A 254 28.55 20.03 17.62
N SER A 255 29.20 18.94 18.04
CA SER A 255 29.39 18.51 19.44
C SER A 255 30.86 18.62 19.83
#